data_AF-A0A535XFU9-F1
#
_entry.id   AF-A0A535XFU9-F1
#
_cell.length_a   1.000
_cell.length_b   1.000
_cell.length_c   1.000
_cell.angle_alpha   90.00
_cell.angle_beta   90.00
_cell.angle_gamma   90.00
#
_symmetry.space_group_name_H-M   'P 1'
#
loop_
_entity.id
_entity.type
_entity.pdbx_description
1 polymer ?
#
loop_
_entity_poly.entity_id
_entity_poly.type
_entity_poly.pdbx_seq_one_letter_code
_entity_poly.pdbx_strand_id
1 'polypeptide(L)'
;MVVLAACSSPGAATAEITIFAGSSLTDVFDQLGNDFRKTDGSARLTFNFGSSSTLATQIINGAPADVFASADEENMAKDVAAGVSDGESQLFASNQLQIAVGPGNPKKIL
;
A
#
# COMPACT_ATOMS: atom_id res chain seq x y z
N MET A 1 -13.22 11.07 -15.35
CA MET A 1 -14.15 10.21 -16.13
C MET A 1 -15.59 10.62 -15.83
N VAL A 2 -16.50 10.63 -16.82
CA VAL A 2 -17.96 10.57 -16.58
C VAL A 2 -18.38 9.09 -16.53
N VAL A 3 -19.28 8.73 -15.62
CA VAL A 3 -19.75 7.37 -15.34
C VAL A 3 -21.28 7.26 -15.48
N LEU A 4 -21.75 6.10 -15.94
CA LEU A 4 -23.16 5.71 -15.99
C LEU A 4 -23.50 4.82 -14.78
N ALA A 5 -24.61 5.09 -14.09
CA ALA A 5 -25.04 4.39 -12.89
C ALA A 5 -26.26 3.49 -13.14
N ALA A 6 -26.24 2.26 -12.60
CA ALA A 6 -27.42 1.40 -12.45
C ALA A 6 -27.76 1.29 -10.96
N CYS A 7 -29.04 1.48 -10.63
CA CYS A 7 -29.54 1.59 -9.26
C CYS A 7 -29.75 0.18 -8.65
N SER A 8 -29.22 -0.07 -7.46
CA SER A 8 -29.54 -1.24 -6.64
C SER A 8 -29.53 -0.82 -5.16
N SER A 9 -30.65 -1.04 -4.48
CA SER A 9 -30.94 -0.58 -3.11
C SER A 9 -29.93 -1.08 -2.05
N PRO A 10 -29.75 -0.33 -0.94
CA PRO A 10 -28.64 -0.51 -0.02
C PRO A 10 -28.93 -1.63 1.00
N GLY A 11 -28.49 -2.85 0.69
CA GLY A 11 -27.92 -3.70 1.73
C GLY A 11 -26.55 -3.10 2.07
N ALA A 12 -26.22 -2.93 3.35
CA ALA A 12 -24.95 -2.34 3.79
C ALA A 12 -23.78 -3.15 3.21
N ALA A 13 -23.30 -2.76 2.04
CA ALA A 13 -22.14 -3.35 1.41
C ALA A 13 -20.96 -2.97 2.31
N THR A 14 -20.29 -3.98 2.87
CA THR A 14 -19.02 -3.80 3.55
C THR A 14 -18.11 -3.02 2.62
N ALA A 15 -17.67 -1.82 3.05
CA ALA A 15 -16.80 -0.99 2.23
C ALA A 15 -15.53 -1.79 1.92
N GLU A 16 -15.09 -1.82 0.66
CA GLU A 16 -13.83 -2.45 0.30
C GLU A 16 -12.76 -1.37 0.19
N ILE A 17 -11.63 -1.57 0.85
CA ILE A 17 -10.48 -0.66 0.82
C ILE A 17 -9.32 -1.43 0.21
N THR A 18 -8.84 -0.96 -0.93
CA THR A 18 -7.72 -1.53 -1.67
C THR A 18 -6.43 -0.81 -1.28
N ILE A 19 -5.48 -1.56 -0.72
CA ILE A 19 -4.24 -1.04 -0.16
C ILE A 19 -3.08 -1.54 -1.01
N PHE A 20 -2.35 -0.62 -1.65
CA PHE A 20 -1.12 -0.90 -2.37
C PHE A 20 0.04 -0.62 -1.43
N ALA A 21 0.85 -1.64 -1.13
CA ALA A 21 1.92 -1.51 -0.15
C ALA A 21 3.25 -2.10 -0.65
N GLY A 22 4.34 -1.43 -0.33
CA GLY A 22 5.69 -1.93 -0.62
C GLY A 22 5.90 -3.32 -0.03
N SER A 23 6.61 -4.19 -0.74
CA SER A 23 6.82 -5.59 -0.33
C SER A 23 7.49 -5.76 1.04
N SER A 24 8.30 -4.78 1.47
CA SER A 24 8.89 -4.74 2.81
C SER A 24 7.87 -4.55 3.94
N LEU A 25 6.64 -4.14 3.61
CA LEU A 25 5.55 -3.90 4.56
C LEU A 25 4.58 -5.08 4.71
N THR A 26 4.76 -6.16 3.93
CA THR A 26 3.84 -7.32 3.86
C THR A 26 3.44 -7.83 5.25
N ASP A 27 4.41 -8.25 6.06
CA ASP A 27 4.15 -8.85 7.37
C ASP A 27 3.40 -7.91 8.32
N VAL A 28 3.78 -6.62 8.30
CA VAL A 28 3.17 -5.58 9.14
C VAL A 28 1.74 -5.29 8.70
N PHE A 29 1.48 -5.23 7.39
CA PHE A 29 0.16 -4.95 6.84
C PHE A 29 -0.79 -6.16 6.96
N ASP A 30 -0.27 -7.38 6.89
CA ASP A 30 -1.04 -8.58 7.20
C ASP A 30 -1.50 -8.58 8.66
N GLN A 31 -0.58 -8.24 9.58
CA GLN A 31 -0.94 -8.08 11.00
C GLN A 31 -1.96 -6.95 11.19
N LEU A 32 -1.73 -5.78 10.58
CA LEU A 32 -2.65 -4.65 10.63
C LEU A 32 -4.04 -5.04 10.11
N GLY A 33 -4.12 -5.80 9.02
CA GLY A 33 -5.39 -6.27 8.48
C GLY A 33 -6.12 -7.22 9.42
N ASN A 34 -5.38 -8.09 10.12
CA ASN A 34 -5.96 -8.96 11.14
C ASN A 34 -6.49 -8.16 12.34
N ASP A 35 -5.75 -7.15 12.78
CA ASP A 35 -6.12 -6.34 13.94
C ASP A 35 -7.26 -5.38 13.61
N PHE A 36 -7.25 -4.76 12.43
CA PHE A 36 -8.36 -3.95 11.92
C PHE A 36 -9.66 -4.74 11.94
N ARG A 37 -9.69 -5.97 11.39
CA ARG A 37 -10.91 -6.81 11.41
C ARG A 37 -11.42 -7.14 12.81
N LYS A 38 -10.54 -7.20 13.81
CA LYS A 38 -10.95 -7.45 15.22
C LYS A 38 -11.53 -6.20 15.87
N THR A 39 -11.00 -5.03 15.54
CA THR A 39 -11.38 -3.75 16.18
C THR A 39 -12.53 -3.04 15.46
N ASP A 40 -12.51 -3.08 14.12
CA ASP A 40 -13.45 -2.42 13.23
C ASP A 40 -13.62 -3.27 11.95
N GLY A 41 -14.71 -4.04 11.91
CA GLY A 41 -15.04 -4.89 10.77
C GLY A 41 -15.92 -4.20 9.72
N SER A 42 -16.04 -2.87 9.76
CA SER A 42 -16.92 -2.12 8.85
C SER A 42 -16.46 -2.17 7.39
N ALA A 43 -15.17 -2.42 7.16
CA ALA A 43 -14.57 -2.54 5.83
C ALA A 43 -13.79 -3.84 5.64
N ARG A 44 -13.76 -4.33 4.39
CA ARG A 44 -12.89 -5.41 3.92
C ARG A 44 -11.63 -4.78 3.35
N LEU A 45 -10.47 -5.11 3.92
CA LEU A 45 -9.18 -4.70 3.38
C LEU A 45 -8.69 -5.72 2.36
N THR A 46 -8.28 -5.23 1.19
CA THR A 46 -7.67 -6.02 0.12
C THR A 46 -6.27 -5.45 -0.14
N PHE A 47 -5.24 -6.29 -0.13
CA PHE A 47 -3.86 -5.86 -0.24
C PHE A 47 -3.24 -6.24 -1.59
N ASN A 48 -2.48 -5.33 -2.19
CA ASN A 48 -1.61 -5.56 -3.33
C ASN A 48 -0.17 -5.19 -2.94
N PHE A 49 0.67 -6.22 -2.80
CA PHE A 49 2.07 -6.05 -2.42
C PHE A 49 2.98 -6.08 -3.64
N GLY A 50 3.94 -5.15 -3.69
CA GLY A 50 4.86 -5.02 -4.83
C GLY A 50 6.01 -4.07 -4.55
N SER A 51 6.88 -3.84 -5.54
CA SER A 51 7.85 -2.75 -5.43
C SER A 51 7.13 -1.41 -5.50
N SER A 52 7.57 -0.42 -4.71
CA SER A 52 6.96 0.91 -4.68
C SER A 52 6.86 1.53 -6.08
N SER A 53 7.88 1.35 -6.92
CA SER A 53 7.90 1.88 -8.29
C SER A 53 6.90 1.21 -9.21
N THR A 54 6.71 -0.11 -9.12
CA THR A 54 5.70 -0.83 -9.90
C THR A 54 4.29 -0.43 -9.45
N LEU A 55 4.06 -0.34 -8.14
CA LEU A 55 2.77 0.06 -7.59
C LEU A 55 2.41 1.50 -7.97
N ALA A 56 3.33 2.47 -7.83
CA ALA A 56 3.14 3.84 -8.30
C ALA A 56 2.81 3.89 -9.80
N THR A 57 3.53 3.11 -10.62
CA THR A 57 3.23 2.99 -12.07
C THR A 57 1.82 2.45 -12.31
N GLN A 58 1.35 1.48 -11.53
CA GLN A 58 -0.01 0.95 -11.64
C GLN A 58 -1.05 2.01 -11.26
N ILE A 59 -0.84 2.75 -10.16
CA ILE A 59 -1.74 3.79 -9.67
C ILE A 59 -1.85 4.93 -10.70
N ILE A 60 -0.72 5.42 -11.21
CA ILE A 60 -0.67 6.45 -12.25
C ILE A 60 -1.40 6.00 -13.53
N ASN A 61 -1.35 4.70 -13.84
CA ASN A 61 -2.07 4.11 -14.97
C ASN A 61 -3.54 3.77 -14.67
N GLY A 62 -4.07 4.17 -13.50
CA GLY A 62 -5.48 4.04 -13.15
C GLY A 62 -5.85 2.78 -12.39
N ALA A 63 -4.90 2.06 -11.80
CA ALA A 63 -5.22 0.98 -10.86
C ALA A 63 -5.94 1.56 -9.62
N PRO A 64 -7.03 0.93 -9.15
CA PRO A 64 -7.80 1.44 -8.02
C PRO A 64 -7.05 1.14 -6.71
N ALA A 65 -6.40 2.16 -6.16
CA ALA A 65 -5.82 2.11 -4.82
C ALA A 65 -6.45 3.20 -3.96
N ASP A 66 -7.01 2.81 -2.81
CA ASP A 66 -7.54 3.74 -1.81
C ASP A 66 -6.42 4.23 -0.87
N VAL A 67 -5.40 3.37 -0.66
CA VAL A 67 -4.22 3.68 0.14
C VAL A 67 -2.98 3.23 -0.61
N PHE A 68 -1.98 4.10 -0.71
CA PHE A 68 -0.64 3.76 -1.17
C PHE A 68 0.39 3.95 -0.07
N ALA A 69 1.10 2.87 0.28
CA ALA A 69 2.17 2.85 1.26
C ALA A 69 3.51 2.48 0.57
N SER A 70 4.24 3.51 0.16
CA SER A 70 5.56 3.36 -0.48
C SER A 70 6.68 3.11 0.53
N ALA A 71 7.72 2.39 0.11
CA ALA A 71 8.97 2.25 0.86
C ALA A 71 9.89 3.51 0.80
N ASP A 72 9.58 4.48 -0.06
CA ASP A 72 10.36 5.70 -0.24
C ASP A 72 9.51 6.91 -0.67
N GLU A 73 10.03 8.11 -0.42
CA GLU A 73 9.37 9.37 -0.77
C GLU A 73 9.36 9.65 -2.28
N GLU A 74 10.34 9.12 -3.03
CA GLU A 74 10.45 9.39 -4.46
C GLU A 74 9.25 8.80 -5.23
N ASN A 75 8.84 7.58 -4.90
CA ASN A 75 7.67 6.98 -5.52
C ASN A 75 6.37 7.62 -5.05
N MET A 76 6.28 8.13 -3.82
CA MET A 76 5.14 8.96 -3.40
C MET A 76 5.06 10.26 -4.20
N ALA A 77 6.20 10.91 -4.45
CA ALA A 77 6.25 12.15 -5.21
C ALA A 77 5.77 11.98 -6.66
N LYS A 78 5.94 10.78 -7.25
CA LYS A 78 5.42 10.46 -8.60
C LYS A 78 3.89 10.51 -8.63
N ASP A 79 3.23 9.92 -7.65
CA ASP A 79 1.76 9.90 -7.56
C ASP A 79 1.20 11.32 -7.31
N VAL A 80 1.84 12.10 -6.43
CA VAL A 80 1.49 13.49 -6.19
C VAL A 80 1.66 14.34 -7.47
N ALA A 81 2.80 14.19 -8.16
CA ALA A 81 3.07 14.92 -9.40
C ALA A 81 2.12 14.53 -10.54
N ALA A 82 1.66 13.28 -10.57
CA ALA A 82 0.66 12.79 -11.51
C ALA A 82 -0.78 13.22 -11.15
N GLY A 83 -0.99 13.82 -9.98
CA GLY A 83 -2.30 14.29 -9.53
C GLY A 83 -3.26 13.14 -9.17
N VAL A 84 -2.72 11.98 -8.79
CA VAL A 84 -3.50 10.79 -8.41
C VAL A 84 -3.54 10.56 -6.90
N SER A 85 -3.06 11.54 -6.11
CA SER A 85 -3.10 11.52 -4.64
C SER A 85 -4.05 12.58 -4.10
N ASP A 86 -4.94 12.18 -3.19
CA ASP A 86 -5.84 13.08 -2.46
C ASP A 86 -5.13 13.62 -1.20
N GLY A 87 -4.14 14.49 -1.41
CA GLY A 87 -3.45 15.22 -0.33
C GLY A 87 -1.95 14.98 -0.25
N GLU A 88 -1.36 15.39 0.87
CA GLU A 88 0.07 15.26 1.14
C GLU A 88 0.41 13.85 1.66
N SER A 89 1.56 13.33 1.24
CA SER A 89 2.12 12.10 1.78
C SER A 89 2.58 12.31 3.23
N GLN A 90 2.46 11.25 4.05
CA GLN A 90 2.91 11.28 5.45
C GLN A 90 3.98 10.21 5.69
N LEU A 91 5.08 10.62 6.33
CA LEU A 91 6.08 9.70 6.83
C LEU A 91 5.54 8.97 8.06
N PHE A 92 5.39 7.65 7.95
CA PHE A 92 4.89 6.80 9.05
C PHE A 92 5.89 5.74 9.50
N ALA A 93 6.94 5.48 8.72
CA ALA A 93 7.97 4.50 9.01
C ALA A 93 9.32 4.91 8.40
N SER A 94 10.41 4.40 8.97
CA SER A 94 11.77 4.54 8.45
C SER A 94 12.48 3.20 8.49
N ASN A 95 13.48 3.00 7.63
CA ASN A 95 14.30 1.80 7.64
C ASN A 95 15.79 2.16 7.57
N GLN A 96 16.64 1.20 7.90
CA GLN A 96 18.09 1.30 7.74
C GLN A 96 18.56 0.21 6.78
N LEU A 97 19.33 0.61 5.76
CA LEU A 97 19.96 -0.35 4.86
C LEU A 97 21.03 -1.14 5.60
N GLN A 98 20.93 -2.45 5.51
CA GLN A 98 21.82 -3.40 6.16
C GLN A 98 22.20 -4.49 5.16
N ILE A 99 23.38 -5.09 5.36
CA ILE A 99 23.80 -6.25 4.57
C ILE A 99 23.46 -7.52 5.36
N ALA A 100 22.51 -8.29 4.86
CA ALA A 100 22.21 -9.61 5.43
C ALA A 100 23.30 -10.61 5.03
N VAL A 101 23.86 -11.30 6.01
CA VAL A 101 24.85 -12.37 5.82
C VAL A 101 24.37 -13.68 6.43
N GLY A 102 24.85 -14.80 5.89
CA GLY A 102 24.62 -16.10 6.53
C GLY A 102 25.25 -16.17 7.94
N PRO A 103 24.81 -17.09 8.80
CA PRO A 103 25.35 -17.24 10.15
C PRO A 103 26.88 -17.31 10.17
N GLY A 104 27.50 -16.49 11.02
CA GLY A 104 28.96 -16.40 11.14
C GLY A 104 29.67 -15.60 10.02
N ASN A 105 28.93 -14.96 9.12
CA ASN A 105 29.48 -14.18 8.00
C ASN A 105 30.53 -14.96 7.19
N PRO A 106 30.17 -16.10 6.55
CA PRO A 106 31.12 -17.01 5.92
C PRO A 106 31.91 -16.37 4.77
N LYS A 107 31.37 -15.30 4.18
CA LYS A 107 32.01 -14.53 3.10
C LYS A 107 32.77 -13.29 3.59
N LYS A 108 32.83 -13.06 4.91
CA LYS A 108 33.52 -11.92 5.53
C LYS A 108 33.13 -10.58 4.89
N ILE A 109 31.83 -10.39 4.63
CA ILE A 109 31.30 -9.14 4.11
C ILE A 109 31.52 -8.05 5.16
N LEU A 110 32.13 -6.94 4.75
CA LEU A 110 32.44 -5.77 5.57
C LEU A 110 31.32 -4.74 5.48
#